data_AF-A0A813FSC8-F1
#
_entry.id   AF-A0A813FSC8-F1
#
_cell.length_a   1.000
_cell.length_b   1.000
_cell.length_c   1.000
_cell.angle_alpha   90.00
_cell.angle_beta   90.00
_cell.angle_gamma   90.00
#
_symmetry.space_group_name_H-M   'P 1'
#
loop_
_entity.id
_entity.type
_entity.pdbx_description
1 polymer ?
#
loop_
_entity_poly.entity_id
_entity_poly.type
_entity_poly.pdbx_seq_one_letter_code
_entity_poly.pdbx_strand_id
1 'polypeptide(L)'
;QFGIGAHYTLKALKDLGFAPKKVRTWREQAARSLHVALSRRRGGRQESSPAPWPERPIARLLAVWMSCSVGGPGMRLLESSGDIFFTESAGSNHLTSGASKLLLPIFVEHDRAAHAERQALLHVTNMILAGQNEMEDGRRSDVRGEVRLLGVHTPCISCLAVFCQFKAIFPNVDLQISFDDWPATRQSLLQAEARHSRKRRKKSIVPVDILLQFSSNFDRATTPKDLLNYLLTMYFS
;
A
#
# COMPACT_ATOMS: atom_id res chain seq x y z
N GLN A 1 -21.28 -4.27 0.84
CA GLN A 1 -21.85 -4.73 -0.44
C GLN A 1 -21.12 -3.96 -1.52
N PHE A 2 -20.48 -4.65 -2.47
CA PHE A 2 -19.72 -3.99 -3.53
C PHE A 2 -20.67 -3.19 -4.44
N GLY A 3 -20.21 -2.04 -4.93
CA GLY A 3 -20.90 -1.35 -6.03
C GLY A 3 -20.95 -2.21 -7.30
N ILE A 4 -21.89 -1.93 -8.20
CA ILE A 4 -22.09 -2.68 -9.45
C ILE A 4 -20.79 -2.80 -10.26
N GLY A 5 -19.98 -1.73 -10.33
CA GLY A 5 -18.69 -1.77 -11.03
C GLY A 5 -17.71 -2.77 -10.42
N ALA A 6 -17.60 -2.83 -9.09
CA ALA A 6 -16.73 -3.79 -8.41
C ALA A 6 -17.18 -5.25 -8.64
N HIS A 7 -18.50 -5.49 -8.72
CA HIS A 7 -19.03 -6.82 -9.05
C HIS A 7 -18.56 -7.27 -10.44
N TYR A 8 -18.72 -6.43 -11.47
CA TYR A 8 -18.29 -6.79 -12.83
C TYR A 8 -16.78 -6.88 -12.96
N THR A 9 -16.00 -6.04 -12.26
CA THR A 9 -14.54 -6.17 -12.24
C THR A 9 -14.10 -7.49 -11.59
N LEU A 10 -14.72 -7.92 -10.49
CA LEU A 10 -14.43 -9.23 -9.89
C LEU A 10 -14.73 -10.38 -10.85
N LYS A 11 -15.87 -10.31 -11.55
CA LYS A 11 -16.22 -11.30 -12.58
C LYS A 11 -15.19 -11.30 -13.71
N ALA A 12 -14.80 -10.13 -14.22
CA ALA A 12 -13.78 -10.02 -15.26
C ALA A 12 -12.43 -10.60 -14.81
N LEU A 13 -11.97 -10.29 -13.59
CA LEU A 13 -10.72 -10.86 -13.05
C LEU A 13 -10.79 -12.38 -12.94
N LYS A 14 -11.96 -12.94 -12.58
CA LYS A 14 -12.16 -14.39 -12.53
C LYS A 14 -12.11 -14.99 -13.93
N ASP A 15 -12.85 -14.42 -14.87
CA ASP A 15 -12.96 -14.91 -16.25
C ASP A 15 -11.59 -14.82 -16.98
N LEU A 16 -10.77 -13.82 -16.66
CA LEU A 16 -9.41 -13.63 -17.18
C LEU A 16 -8.33 -14.45 -16.44
N GLY A 17 -8.68 -15.20 -15.39
CA GLY A 17 -7.74 -16.02 -14.62
C GLY A 17 -6.82 -15.23 -13.67
N PHE A 18 -7.19 -14.00 -13.32
CA PHE A 18 -6.45 -13.14 -12.38
C PHE A 18 -6.96 -13.20 -10.94
N ALA A 19 -8.09 -13.87 -10.68
CA ALA A 19 -8.61 -14.01 -9.33
C ALA A 19 -7.66 -14.82 -8.43
N PRO A 20 -7.38 -14.40 -7.18
CA PRO A 20 -6.38 -15.08 -6.37
C PRO A 20 -6.86 -16.45 -5.88
N LYS A 21 -5.98 -17.46 -5.91
CA LYS A 21 -6.31 -18.84 -5.50
C LYS A 21 -6.32 -19.01 -3.97
N LYS A 22 -5.47 -18.26 -3.26
CA LYS A 22 -5.29 -18.33 -1.80
C LYS A 22 -5.24 -16.92 -1.18
N VAL A 23 -6.35 -16.18 -1.29
CA VAL A 23 -6.43 -14.76 -0.92
C VAL A 23 -6.00 -14.47 0.52
N ARG A 24 -6.38 -15.33 1.49
CA ARG A 24 -6.29 -15.00 2.92
C ARG A 24 -4.87 -14.80 3.46
N THR A 25 -3.88 -15.52 2.95
CA THR A 25 -2.54 -15.55 3.59
C THR A 25 -1.77 -14.24 3.43
N TRP A 26 -1.88 -13.58 2.28
CA TRP A 26 -1.12 -12.38 1.96
C TRP A 26 -1.96 -11.10 2.02
N ARG A 27 -3.28 -11.19 1.78
CA ARG A 27 -4.14 -10.00 1.67
C ARG A 27 -4.19 -9.19 2.95
N GLU A 28 -4.24 -9.84 4.12
CA GLU A 28 -4.27 -9.11 5.39
C GLU A 28 -2.99 -8.31 5.66
N GLN A 29 -1.84 -8.88 5.32
CA GLN A 29 -0.56 -8.19 5.40
C GLN A 29 -0.51 -7.02 4.43
N ALA A 30 -0.92 -7.25 3.18
CA ALA A 30 -0.99 -6.22 2.15
C ALA A 30 -1.90 -5.05 2.57
N ALA A 31 -3.09 -5.33 3.10
CA ALA A 31 -4.03 -4.33 3.59
C ALA A 31 -3.45 -3.51 4.75
N ARG A 32 -2.77 -4.16 5.71
CA ARG A 32 -2.07 -3.45 6.79
C ARG A 32 -0.99 -2.52 6.26
N SER A 33 -0.17 -2.97 5.31
CA SER A 33 0.88 -2.16 4.69
C SER A 33 0.29 -0.95 3.94
N LEU A 34 -0.78 -1.15 3.17
CA LEU A 34 -1.50 -0.06 2.50
C LEU A 34 -2.06 0.96 3.49
N HIS A 35 -2.67 0.51 4.59
CA HIS A 35 -3.19 1.42 5.60
C HIS A 35 -2.10 2.32 6.21
N VAL A 36 -0.93 1.75 6.51
CA VAL A 36 0.22 2.51 7.03
C VAL A 36 0.69 3.51 5.98
N ALA A 37 0.86 3.09 4.73
CA ALA A 37 1.33 3.96 3.66
C ALA A 37 0.35 5.09 3.33
N LEU A 38 -0.95 4.80 3.26
CA LEU A 38 -1.99 5.81 3.07
C LEU A 38 -1.99 6.81 4.22
N SER A 39 -1.91 6.36 5.46
CA SER A 39 -1.89 7.23 6.64
C SER A 39 -0.69 8.19 6.61
N ARG A 40 0.49 7.69 6.22
CA ARG A 40 1.70 8.51 6.02
C ARG A 40 1.53 9.50 4.87
N ARG A 41 1.03 9.04 3.72
CA ARG A 41 0.82 9.88 2.53
C ARG A 41 -0.18 11.01 2.80
N ARG A 42 -1.20 10.74 3.63
CA ARG A 42 -2.18 11.76 4.04
C ARG A 42 -1.56 12.83 4.95
N GLY A 43 -0.70 12.43 5.88
CA GLY A 43 -0.04 13.35 6.84
C GLY A 43 1.22 14.06 6.31
N GLY A 44 1.59 13.88 5.04
CA GLY A 44 2.84 14.40 4.46
C GLY A 44 2.91 15.92 4.24
N ARG A 45 1.95 16.70 4.74
CA ARG A 45 2.07 18.16 4.84
C ARG A 45 2.03 18.52 6.31
N GLN A 46 2.82 19.51 6.69
CA GLN A 46 3.11 20.02 8.03
C GLN A 46 1.87 20.61 8.75
N GLU A 47 0.71 19.98 8.60
CA GLU A 47 -0.56 20.34 9.22
C GLU A 47 -0.63 19.69 10.61
N SER A 48 -1.00 20.50 11.60
CA SER A 48 -1.17 20.10 13.00
C SER A 48 -2.26 19.04 13.20
N SER A 49 -3.11 18.81 12.19
CA SER A 49 -4.13 17.76 12.18
C SER A 49 -4.27 17.18 10.77
N PRO A 50 -4.28 15.85 10.60
CA PRO A 50 -4.47 15.25 9.30
C PRO A 50 -5.88 15.53 8.77
N ALA A 51 -5.98 15.98 7.52
CA ALA A 51 -7.26 16.14 6.83
C ALA A 51 -8.13 14.86 6.91
N PRO A 52 -9.47 14.98 6.96
CA PRO A 52 -10.35 13.82 7.00
C PRO A 52 -10.20 12.95 5.74
N TRP A 53 -10.44 11.63 5.87
CA TRP A 53 -10.48 10.74 4.71
C TRP A 53 -11.63 11.12 3.77
N PRO A 54 -11.36 11.39 2.49
CA PRO A 54 -12.38 11.83 1.55
C PRO A 54 -13.42 10.72 1.32
N GLU A 55 -14.67 11.11 1.10
CA GLU A 55 -15.76 10.17 0.85
C GLU A 55 -15.57 9.40 -0.46
N ARG A 56 -14.98 10.05 -1.47
CA ARG A 56 -14.64 9.47 -2.77
C ARG A 56 -13.13 9.28 -2.90
N PRO A 57 -12.69 8.28 -3.68
CA PRO A 57 -11.27 8.10 -3.94
C PRO A 57 -10.75 9.31 -4.73
N ILE A 58 -9.58 9.81 -4.32
CA ILE A 58 -8.85 10.85 -5.05
C ILE A 58 -7.55 10.25 -5.58
N ALA A 59 -7.08 10.71 -6.75
CA ALA A 59 -5.94 10.12 -7.44
C ALA A 59 -4.73 9.90 -6.52
N ARG A 60 -4.36 10.90 -5.70
CA ARG A 60 -3.21 10.81 -4.78
C ARG A 60 -3.31 9.72 -3.69
N LEU A 61 -4.50 9.18 -3.45
CA LEU A 61 -4.75 8.10 -2.47
C LEU A 61 -5.05 6.77 -3.15
N LEU A 62 -5.04 6.70 -4.48
CA LEU A 62 -5.06 5.44 -5.19
C LEU A 62 -3.69 4.79 -5.07
N ALA A 63 -3.67 3.66 -4.36
CA ALA A 63 -2.46 2.92 -4.06
C ALA A 63 -2.65 1.43 -4.32
N VAL A 64 -1.55 0.77 -4.64
CA VAL A 64 -1.47 -0.67 -4.87
C VAL A 64 -0.29 -1.21 -4.09
N TRP A 65 -0.53 -2.29 -3.37
CA TRP A 65 0.51 -3.12 -2.79
C TRP A 65 0.89 -4.22 -3.77
N MET A 66 2.16 -4.53 -3.88
CA MET A 66 2.70 -5.54 -4.77
C MET A 66 3.68 -6.46 -4.04
N SER A 67 3.57 -7.76 -4.28
CA SER A 67 4.65 -8.71 -4.02
C SER A 67 4.91 -9.55 -5.26
N CYS A 68 6.16 -9.94 -5.46
CA CYS A 68 6.53 -10.88 -6.51
C CYS A 68 7.59 -11.87 -6.00
N SER A 69 7.56 -13.07 -6.58
CA SER A 69 8.66 -14.04 -6.54
C SER A 69 8.71 -14.67 -7.92
N VAL A 70 9.63 -14.19 -8.75
CA VAL A 70 9.73 -14.54 -10.18
C VAL A 70 11.15 -14.95 -10.54
N GLY A 71 11.28 -15.97 -11.38
CA GLY A 71 12.53 -16.60 -11.74
C GLY A 71 12.45 -17.27 -13.11
N GLY A 72 13.57 -17.76 -13.61
CA GLY A 72 13.63 -18.45 -14.89
C GLY A 72 15.02 -19.03 -15.13
N PRO A 73 15.19 -19.86 -16.18
CA PRO A 73 16.50 -20.39 -16.57
C PRO A 73 17.53 -19.25 -16.74
N GLY A 74 18.63 -19.32 -16.00
CA GLY A 74 19.69 -18.31 -16.05
C GLY A 74 19.34 -16.95 -15.43
N MET A 75 18.14 -16.79 -14.85
CA MET A 75 17.74 -15.58 -14.14
C MET A 75 17.81 -15.82 -12.62
N ARG A 76 18.40 -14.88 -11.89
CA ARG A 76 18.34 -14.89 -10.42
C ARG A 76 16.88 -14.77 -9.97
N LEU A 77 16.51 -15.45 -8.90
CA LEU A 77 15.21 -15.26 -8.26
C LEU A 77 15.05 -13.79 -7.82
N LEU A 78 14.01 -13.14 -8.34
CA LEU A 78 13.65 -11.77 -8.05
C LEU A 78 12.49 -11.79 -7.06
N GLU A 79 12.67 -11.14 -5.91
CA GLU A 79 11.66 -11.10 -4.86
C GLU A 79 11.37 -9.68 -4.40
N SER A 80 10.08 -9.40 -4.22
CA SER A 80 9.59 -8.24 -3.48
C SER A 80 8.46 -8.70 -2.57
N SER A 81 8.52 -8.31 -1.30
CA SER A 81 7.58 -8.74 -0.26
C SER A 81 6.69 -7.60 0.25
N GLY A 82 6.35 -6.65 -0.61
CA GLY A 82 5.30 -5.68 -0.30
C GLY A 82 5.58 -4.23 -0.64
N ASP A 83 6.05 -3.98 -1.85
CA ASP A 83 6.22 -2.61 -2.34
C ASP A 83 4.87 -1.93 -2.52
N ILE A 84 4.86 -0.61 -2.37
CA ILE A 84 3.64 0.19 -2.46
C ILE A 84 3.83 1.25 -3.53
N PHE A 85 2.90 1.26 -4.47
CA PHE A 85 2.84 2.19 -5.58
C PHE A 85 1.65 3.12 -5.37
N PHE A 86 1.85 4.41 -5.61
CA PHE A 86 0.79 5.40 -5.62
C PHE A 86 0.54 5.83 -7.05
N THR A 87 -0.69 6.28 -7.33
CA THR A 87 -0.95 7.00 -8.56
C THR A 87 -0.26 8.35 -8.49
N GLU A 88 0.62 8.62 -9.45
CA GLU A 88 1.37 9.87 -9.51
C GLU A 88 0.71 10.85 -10.48
N SER A 89 0.97 12.15 -10.29
CA SER A 89 0.62 13.13 -11.31
C SER A 89 1.57 12.96 -12.51
N ALA A 90 1.08 13.22 -13.72
CA ALA A 90 1.74 12.97 -15.02
C ALA A 90 3.08 13.70 -15.30
N GLY A 91 3.83 14.12 -14.27
CA GLY A 91 5.15 14.76 -14.39
C GLY A 91 6.21 14.23 -13.41
N SER A 92 5.88 13.23 -12.60
CA SER A 92 6.88 12.51 -11.80
C SER A 92 7.67 11.58 -12.70
N ASN A 93 9.01 11.66 -12.65
CA ASN A 93 9.98 10.95 -13.48
C ASN A 93 9.48 9.58 -13.95
N HIS A 94 8.82 9.59 -15.11
CA HIS A 94 8.27 8.39 -15.69
C HIS A 94 9.47 7.47 -15.92
N LEU A 95 9.46 6.26 -15.35
CA LEU A 95 10.49 5.26 -15.61
C LEU A 95 10.56 5.03 -17.13
N THR A 96 11.42 5.77 -17.84
CA THR A 96 11.72 5.70 -19.28
C THR A 96 12.53 4.45 -19.62
N SER A 97 12.18 3.38 -18.93
CA SER A 97 12.70 2.04 -19.05
C SER A 97 12.06 1.31 -20.22
N GLY A 98 12.73 0.27 -20.74
CA GLY A 98 12.19 -0.60 -21.79
C GLY A 98 10.78 -1.15 -21.47
N ALA A 99 10.46 -1.37 -20.18
CA ALA A 99 9.14 -1.84 -19.77
C ALA A 99 7.99 -0.89 -20.13
N SER A 100 8.24 0.42 -20.18
CA SER A 100 7.21 1.42 -20.51
C SER A 100 6.63 1.23 -21.91
N LYS A 101 7.43 0.66 -22.83
CA LYS A 101 7.04 0.31 -24.21
C LYS A 101 6.28 -1.03 -24.29
N LEU A 102 6.39 -1.88 -23.27
CA LEU A 102 5.76 -3.20 -23.24
C LEU A 102 4.36 -3.15 -22.60
N LEU A 103 4.18 -2.32 -21.57
CA LEU A 103 2.90 -2.12 -20.89
C LEU A 103 2.32 -0.76 -21.27
N LEU A 104 1.66 -0.71 -22.41
CA LEU A 104 1.11 0.52 -22.98
C LEU A 104 -0.12 0.98 -22.19
N PRO A 105 -0.20 2.27 -21.83
CA PRO A 105 -1.41 2.82 -21.24
C PRO A 105 -2.53 2.78 -22.28
N ILE A 106 -3.72 2.32 -21.87
CA ILE A 106 -4.92 2.47 -22.70
C ILE A 106 -5.54 3.83 -22.40
N PHE A 107 -5.59 4.68 -23.41
CA PHE A 107 -6.27 5.96 -23.35
C PHE A 107 -7.78 5.75 -23.50
N VAL A 108 -8.50 5.95 -22.40
CA VAL A 108 -9.96 6.09 -22.39
C VAL A 108 -10.25 7.40 -21.66
N GLU A 109 -10.50 8.46 -22.43
CA GLU A 109 -10.89 9.83 -22.01
C GLU A 109 -9.88 10.63 -21.16
N HIS A 110 -9.11 9.97 -20.31
CA HIS A 110 -8.10 10.56 -19.43
C HIS A 110 -6.80 9.75 -19.48
N ASP A 111 -5.67 10.43 -19.26
CA ASP A 111 -4.38 9.75 -19.12
C ASP A 111 -4.36 8.87 -17.86
N ARG A 112 -4.23 7.56 -18.07
CA ARG A 112 -4.17 6.54 -17.01
C ARG A 112 -2.76 5.95 -16.88
N ALA A 113 -1.75 6.53 -17.53
CA ALA A 113 -0.38 6.02 -17.51
C ALA A 113 0.22 5.94 -16.11
N ALA A 114 -0.18 6.85 -15.22
CA ALA A 114 0.36 6.94 -13.87
C ALA A 114 -0.42 6.10 -12.83
N HIS A 115 -1.38 5.26 -13.23
CA HIS A 115 -2.11 4.39 -12.30
C HIS A 115 -1.17 3.44 -11.54
N ALA A 116 -1.38 3.34 -10.23
CA ALA A 116 -0.56 2.54 -9.33
C ALA A 116 -0.42 1.08 -9.78
N GLU A 117 -1.48 0.49 -10.33
CA GLU A 117 -1.49 -0.89 -10.85
C GLU A 117 -0.49 -1.06 -11.99
N ARG A 118 -0.48 -0.11 -12.93
CA ARG A 118 0.46 -0.10 -14.06
C ARG A 118 1.88 0.12 -13.57
N GLN A 119 2.08 1.07 -12.65
CA GLN A 119 3.41 1.35 -12.10
C GLN A 119 4.00 0.12 -11.39
N ALA A 120 3.18 -0.62 -10.64
CA ALA A 120 3.58 -1.88 -10.00
C ALA A 120 4.04 -2.93 -11.03
N LEU A 121 3.29 -3.11 -12.14
CA LEU A 121 3.66 -4.07 -13.18
C LEU A 121 4.83 -3.62 -14.05
N LEU A 122 4.99 -2.31 -14.27
CA LEU A 122 6.20 -1.76 -14.91
C LEU A 122 7.43 -2.03 -14.06
N HIS A 123 7.32 -1.87 -12.74
CA HIS A 123 8.40 -2.19 -11.82
C HIS A 123 8.82 -3.66 -11.91
N VAL A 124 7.86 -4.59 -11.84
CA VAL A 124 8.14 -6.03 -12.00
C VAL A 124 8.74 -6.34 -13.37
N THR A 125 8.18 -5.79 -14.44
CA THR A 125 8.71 -5.96 -15.80
C THR A 125 10.17 -5.49 -15.89
N ASN A 126 10.49 -4.34 -15.29
CA ASN A 126 11.86 -3.84 -15.24
C ASN A 126 12.80 -4.74 -14.45
N MET A 127 12.36 -5.27 -13.31
CA MET A 127 13.16 -6.23 -12.54
C MET A 127 13.49 -7.46 -13.39
N ILE A 128 12.49 -8.00 -14.10
CA ILE A 128 12.68 -9.17 -14.99
C ILE A 128 13.65 -8.84 -16.12
N LEU A 129 13.46 -7.72 -16.82
CA LEU A 129 14.33 -7.30 -17.92
C LEU A 129 15.78 -7.04 -17.45
N ALA A 130 15.96 -6.45 -16.26
CA ALA A 130 17.29 -6.22 -15.69
C ALA A 130 17.97 -7.52 -15.23
N GLY A 131 17.20 -8.53 -14.82
CA GLY A 131 17.71 -9.85 -14.45
C GLY A 131 18.05 -10.73 -15.64
N GLN A 132 17.63 -10.37 -16.85
CA GLN A 132 17.93 -11.06 -18.09
C GLN A 132 19.18 -10.44 -18.74
N ASN A 133 20.32 -11.12 -18.67
CA ASN A 133 21.49 -10.76 -19.48
C ASN A 133 21.12 -10.90 -20.97
N GLU A 134 21.00 -9.78 -21.69
CA GLU A 134 20.80 -9.66 -23.15
C GLU A 134 20.11 -10.86 -23.83
N MET A 135 18.90 -11.22 -23.39
CA MET A 135 18.18 -12.34 -23.98
C MET A 135 17.41 -11.91 -25.23
N GLU A 136 17.52 -12.72 -26.28
CA GLU A 136 16.61 -12.70 -27.44
C GLU A 136 15.15 -12.88 -27.00
N ASP A 137 14.20 -12.27 -27.73
CA ASP A 137 12.77 -12.17 -27.40
C ASP A 137 12.08 -13.51 -27.02
N GLY A 138 12.64 -14.65 -27.44
CA GLY A 138 12.11 -15.99 -27.18
C GLY A 138 12.14 -16.47 -25.73
N ARG A 139 12.97 -15.90 -24.84
CA ARG A 139 13.13 -16.41 -23.46
C ARG A 139 12.14 -15.81 -22.44
N ARG A 140 11.28 -14.87 -22.83
CA ARG A 140 10.28 -14.28 -21.92
C ARG A 140 9.25 -15.31 -21.44
N SER A 141 8.93 -16.30 -22.28
CA SER A 141 8.07 -17.42 -21.90
C SER A 141 8.66 -18.29 -20.80
N ASP A 142 9.98 -18.29 -20.59
CA ASP A 142 10.60 -19.13 -19.57
C ASP A 142 10.52 -18.52 -18.17
N VAL A 143 10.09 -17.26 -18.05
CA VAL A 143 9.88 -16.59 -16.77
C VAL A 143 8.64 -17.16 -16.10
N ARG A 144 8.82 -17.63 -14.85
CA ARG A 144 7.78 -18.24 -14.03
C ARG A 144 7.76 -17.63 -12.65
N GLY A 145 6.69 -17.89 -11.91
CA GLY A 145 6.55 -17.46 -10.53
C GLY A 145 5.21 -16.81 -10.29
N GLU A 146 5.16 -15.87 -9.35
CA GLU A 146 3.92 -15.26 -8.91
C GLU A 146 4.08 -13.76 -8.72
N VAL A 147 3.06 -13.01 -9.11
CA VAL A 147 2.93 -11.57 -8.86
C VAL A 147 1.55 -11.35 -8.25
N ARG A 148 1.49 -10.65 -7.12
CA ARG A 148 0.25 -10.38 -6.40
C ARG A 148 0.07 -8.88 -6.23
N LEU A 149 -1.11 -8.38 -6.58
CA LEU A 149 -1.50 -6.98 -6.37
C LEU A 149 -2.71 -6.88 -5.44
N LEU A 150 -2.67 -5.93 -4.51
CA LEU A 150 -3.85 -5.47 -3.76
C LEU A 150 -4.07 -3.97 -4.03
N GLY A 151 -5.14 -3.62 -4.73
CA GLY A 151 -5.57 -2.24 -4.92
C GLY A 151 -6.53 -1.76 -3.85
N VAL A 152 -6.44 -0.49 -3.46
CA VAL A 152 -7.36 0.15 -2.49
C VAL A 152 -8.69 0.62 -3.10
N HIS A 153 -8.83 0.41 -4.41
CA HIS A 153 -10.00 0.71 -5.23
C HIS A 153 -10.14 -0.32 -6.35
N THR A 154 -11.34 -0.43 -6.92
CA THR A 154 -11.64 -1.21 -8.12
C THR A 154 -10.74 -0.83 -9.31
N PRO A 155 -9.97 -1.76 -9.89
CA PRO A 155 -9.22 -1.51 -11.11
C PRO A 155 -10.15 -1.07 -12.24
N CYS A 156 -9.75 -0.03 -12.96
CA CYS A 156 -10.48 0.42 -14.15
C CYS A 156 -10.15 -0.45 -15.38
N ILE A 157 -10.87 -0.26 -16.47
CA ILE A 157 -10.70 -1.04 -17.72
C ILE A 157 -9.27 -0.92 -18.26
N SER A 158 -8.64 0.26 -18.18
CA SER A 158 -7.25 0.40 -18.64
C SER A 158 -6.26 -0.40 -17.80
N CYS A 159 -6.49 -0.52 -16.48
CA CYS A 159 -5.70 -1.40 -15.62
C CYS A 159 -5.88 -2.88 -15.99
N LEU A 160 -7.12 -3.31 -16.26
CA LEU A 160 -7.41 -4.67 -16.71
C LEU A 160 -6.65 -5.03 -17.99
N ALA A 161 -6.59 -4.10 -18.94
CA ALA A 161 -5.86 -4.34 -20.17
C ALA A 161 -4.34 -4.43 -19.95
N VAL A 162 -3.78 -3.64 -19.02
CA VAL A 162 -2.37 -3.78 -18.61
C VAL A 162 -2.12 -5.15 -17.98
N PHE A 163 -3.07 -5.70 -17.21
CA PHE A 163 -2.95 -7.07 -16.68
C PHE A 163 -2.89 -8.10 -17.80
N CYS A 164 -3.74 -7.96 -18.82
CA CYS A 164 -3.70 -8.81 -20.01
C CYS A 164 -2.39 -8.68 -20.78
N GLN A 165 -1.88 -7.46 -20.99
CA GLN A 165 -0.58 -7.24 -21.64
C GLN A 165 0.56 -7.92 -20.86
N PHE A 166 0.61 -7.73 -19.54
CA PHE A 166 1.59 -8.39 -18.68
C PHE A 166 1.51 -9.91 -18.80
N LYS A 167 0.31 -10.48 -18.77
CA LYS A 167 0.11 -11.93 -18.90
C LYS A 167 0.51 -12.46 -20.28
N ALA A 168 0.29 -11.69 -21.34
CA ALA A 168 0.71 -12.05 -22.68
C ALA A 168 2.25 -12.08 -22.81
N ILE A 169 2.94 -11.15 -22.15
CA ILE A 169 4.41 -11.09 -22.15
C ILE A 169 5.01 -12.20 -21.28
N PHE A 170 4.41 -12.49 -20.13
CA PHE A 170 4.88 -13.49 -19.15
C PHE A 170 3.83 -14.58 -18.89
N PRO A 171 3.59 -15.48 -19.86
CA PRO A 171 2.49 -16.44 -19.80
C PRO A 171 2.60 -17.42 -18.63
N ASN A 172 3.82 -17.70 -18.16
CA ASN A 172 4.07 -18.64 -17.06
C ASN A 172 4.17 -17.97 -15.67
N VAL A 173 3.95 -16.65 -15.57
CA VAL A 173 3.80 -15.95 -14.29
C VAL A 173 2.34 -15.99 -13.85
N ASP A 174 2.09 -16.42 -12.62
CA ASP A 174 0.76 -16.39 -11.99
C ASP A 174 0.47 -14.97 -11.47
N LEU A 175 -0.29 -14.18 -12.23
CA LEU A 175 -0.72 -12.85 -11.83
C LEU A 175 -2.02 -12.92 -11.04
N GLN A 176 -1.99 -12.52 -9.77
CA GLN A 176 -3.14 -12.51 -8.88
C GLN A 176 -3.52 -11.08 -8.50
N ILE A 177 -4.74 -10.69 -8.79
CA ILE A 177 -5.26 -9.35 -8.55
C ILE A 177 -6.37 -9.42 -7.51
N SER A 178 -6.22 -8.63 -6.46
CA SER A 178 -7.23 -8.41 -5.46
C SER A 178 -7.44 -6.91 -5.27
N PHE A 179 -8.63 -6.51 -4.85
CA PHE A 179 -8.89 -5.11 -4.53
C PHE A 179 -9.93 -4.97 -3.43
N ASP A 180 -9.96 -3.81 -2.81
CA ASP A 180 -11.05 -3.31 -1.97
C ASP A 180 -11.84 -2.24 -2.74
N ASP A 181 -13.11 -2.04 -2.40
CA ASP A 181 -13.78 -0.80 -2.79
C ASP A 181 -13.35 0.34 -1.86
N TRP A 182 -13.40 1.58 -2.37
CA TRP A 182 -12.98 2.74 -1.56
C TRP A 182 -13.77 2.89 -0.25
N PRO A 183 -15.11 2.69 -0.22
CA PRO A 183 -15.85 2.73 1.03
C PRO A 183 -15.32 1.74 2.10
N ALA A 184 -15.01 0.50 1.73
CA ALA A 184 -14.43 -0.49 2.64
C ALA A 184 -13.03 -0.10 3.11
N THR A 185 -12.17 0.36 2.18
CA THR A 185 -10.84 0.91 2.52
C THR A 185 -10.97 2.05 3.54
N ARG A 186 -11.82 3.04 3.24
CA ARG A 186 -12.05 4.22 4.08
C ARG A 186 -12.56 3.83 5.47
N GLN A 187 -13.52 2.91 5.54
CA GLN A 187 -14.05 2.44 6.81
C GLN A 187 -12.95 1.77 7.66
N SER A 188 -12.11 0.95 7.02
CA SER A 188 -10.99 0.28 7.70
C SER A 188 -9.95 1.26 8.23
N LEU A 189 -9.65 2.32 7.47
CA LEU A 189 -8.75 3.41 7.90
C LEU A 189 -9.32 4.17 9.10
N LEU A 190 -10.60 4.55 9.07
CA LEU A 190 -11.28 5.22 10.18
C LEU A 190 -11.29 4.37 11.46
N GLN A 191 -11.52 3.06 11.33
CA GLN A 191 -11.46 2.13 12.45
C GLN A 191 -10.05 2.01 13.03
N ALA A 192 -9.02 1.96 12.17
CA ALA A 192 -7.62 1.92 12.60
C ALA A 192 -7.27 3.18 13.41
N GLU A 193 -7.68 4.36 12.95
CA GLU A 193 -7.47 5.63 13.65
C GLU A 193 -8.16 5.69 15.00
N ALA A 194 -9.44 5.28 15.06
CA ALA A 194 -10.18 5.24 16.33
C ALA A 194 -9.48 4.34 17.36
N ARG A 195 -8.92 3.19 16.92
CA ARG A 195 -8.14 2.29 17.79
C ARG A 195 -6.85 2.94 18.27
N HIS A 196 -6.12 3.65 17.40
CA HIS A 196 -4.91 4.37 17.78
C HIS A 196 -5.19 5.52 18.77
N SER A 197 -6.25 6.30 18.54
CA SER A 197 -6.67 7.38 19.45
C SER A 197 -7.05 6.87 20.83
N ARG A 198 -7.78 5.75 20.91
CA ARG A 198 -8.10 5.08 22.20
C ARG A 198 -6.85 4.60 22.93
N LYS A 199 -5.88 4.02 22.20
CA LYS A 199 -4.60 3.59 22.80
C LYS A 199 -3.77 4.77 23.32
N ARG A 200 -3.73 5.90 22.62
CA ARG A 200 -3.03 7.12 23.08
C ARG A 200 -3.68 7.71 24.33
N ARG A 201 -5.02 7.82 24.37
CA ARG A 201 -5.75 8.30 25.55
C ARG A 201 -5.51 7.43 26.78
N LYS A 202 -5.49 6.09 26.63
CA LYS A 202 -5.18 5.19 27.75
C LYS A 202 -3.75 5.36 28.29
N LYS A 203 -2.80 5.76 27.45
CA LYS A 203 -1.42 6.05 27.88
C LYS A 203 -1.25 7.43 28.52
N SER A 204 -2.09 8.40 28.16
CA SER A 204 -2.03 9.76 28.70
C SER A 204 -2.81 9.94 30.01
N ILE A 205 -3.63 8.97 30.39
CA ILE A 205 -4.25 8.93 31.73
C ILE A 205 -3.17 8.45 32.68
N VAL A 206 -2.50 9.39 33.34
CA VAL A 206 -1.70 9.11 34.54
C VAL A 206 -2.68 8.51 35.57
N PRO A 207 -2.41 7.33 36.13
CA PRO A 207 -3.25 6.74 37.18
C PRO A 207 -3.53 7.77 38.29
N VAL A 208 -4.78 7.88 38.73
CA VAL A 208 -5.17 8.79 39.82
C VAL A 208 -4.36 8.47 41.09
N ASP A 209 -4.00 7.21 41.30
CA ASP A 209 -3.15 6.77 42.42
C ASP A 209 -1.75 7.39 42.37
N ILE A 210 -1.21 7.59 41.16
CA ILE A 210 0.06 8.29 40.95
C ILE A 210 -0.11 9.78 41.24
N LEU A 211 -1.21 10.40 40.80
CA LEU A 211 -1.53 11.81 41.12
C LEU A 211 -1.78 12.05 42.63
N LEU A 212 -2.38 11.08 43.33
CA LEU A 212 -2.62 11.15 44.78
C LEU A 212 -1.33 10.92 45.58
N GLN A 213 -0.47 9.99 45.17
CA GLN A 213 0.88 9.85 45.72
C GLN A 213 1.70 11.13 45.52
N PHE A 214 1.53 11.79 44.36
CA PHE A 214 2.17 13.06 44.07
C PHE A 214 1.68 14.20 45.00
N SER A 215 0.38 14.34 45.23
CA SER A 215 -0.17 15.30 46.20
C SER A 215 0.42 15.12 47.60
N SER A 216 0.52 13.88 48.10
CA SER A 216 1.05 13.60 49.44
C SER A 216 2.54 13.90 49.62
N ASN A 217 3.31 13.85 48.53
CA ASN A 217 4.75 14.15 48.54
C ASN A 217 5.05 15.63 48.29
N PHE A 218 4.17 16.36 47.59
CA PHE A 218 4.29 17.81 47.39
C PHE A 218 4.19 18.55 48.73
N ASP A 219 3.29 18.12 49.62
CA ASP A 219 3.13 18.70 50.96
C ASP A 219 4.35 18.46 51.89
N ARG A 220 5.30 17.62 51.49
CA ARG A 220 6.54 17.33 52.23
C ARG A 220 7.79 18.03 51.68
N ALA A 221 7.69 18.72 50.54
CA ALA A 221 8.81 19.42 49.93
C ALA A 221 9.05 20.76 50.64
N THR A 222 10.10 20.85 51.47
CA THR A 222 10.43 22.07 52.21
C THR A 222 11.50 22.93 51.54
N THR A 223 12.17 22.43 50.50
CA THR A 223 13.26 23.16 49.84
C THR A 223 13.12 23.24 48.31
N PRO A 224 13.69 24.27 47.66
CA PRO A 224 13.70 24.40 46.20
C PRO A 224 14.39 23.23 45.46
N LYS A 225 15.33 22.54 46.10
CA LYS A 225 15.98 21.33 45.54
C LYS A 225 15.04 20.15 45.48
N ASP A 226 14.12 20.03 46.43
CA ASP A 226 13.13 18.94 46.47
C ASP A 226 12.13 19.10 45.32
N LEU A 227 11.71 20.32 45.04
CA LEU A 227 10.86 20.65 43.88
C LEU A 227 11.55 20.36 42.54
N LEU A 228 12.85 20.63 42.43
CA LEU A 228 13.61 20.36 41.20
C LEU A 228 13.78 18.85 40.96
N ASN A 229 14.11 18.07 41.98
CA ASN A 229 14.18 16.61 41.89
C ASN A 229 12.80 15.99 41.58
N TYR A 230 11.74 16.57 42.12
CA TYR A 230 10.36 16.14 41.87
C TYR A 230 9.93 16.36 40.41
N LEU A 231 10.24 17.54 39.85
CA LEU A 231 9.99 17.84 38.43
C LEU A 231 10.78 16.93 37.49
N LEU A 232 12.04 16.63 37.82
CA LEU A 232 12.86 15.71 37.04
C LEU A 232 12.28 14.28 37.05
N THR A 233 11.72 13.82 38.17
CA THR A 233 11.12 12.47 38.27
C THR A 233 9.86 12.35 37.40
N MET A 234 9.08 13.42 37.23
CA MET A 234 7.89 13.43 36.35
C MET A 234 8.21 13.41 34.86
N TYR A 235 9.34 13.99 34.44
CA TYR A 235 9.69 14.10 33.02
C TYR A 235 10.49 12.91 32.48
N PHE A 236 11.11 12.11 33.37
CA PHE A 236 11.99 11.01 33.00
C PHE A 236 11.46 9.60 33.38
N SER A 237 10.21 9.48 33.84
CA SER A 237 9.51 8.20 34.12
C SER A 237 8.38 7.97 33.11
#